data_AF-A0A7J5BL20-F1
#
_entry.id   AF-A0A7J5BL20-F1
#
_cell.length_a   1.000
_cell.length_b   1.000
_cell.length_c   1.000
_cell.angle_alpha   90.00
_cell.angle_beta   90.00
_cell.angle_gamma   90.00
#
_symmetry.space_group_name_H-M   'P 1'
#
loop_
_entity.id
_entity.type
_entity.pdbx_description
1 polymer ?
#
loop_
_entity_poly.entity_id
_entity_poly.type
_entity_poly.pdbx_seq_one_letter_code
_entity_poly.pdbx_strand_id
1 'polypeptide(L)'
;MAKIATPVEGFTGHVAGVAFENGIGETDSLAALAYFRRQGYTVVQDEAEEPALPEGDPSDKWTVGQLTAYAAAHGVDLGDAKKKDELLAALVPAE
;
A
#
# COMPACT_ATOMS: atom_id res chain seq x y z
N MET A 1 -3.52 -1.85 -4.62
CA MET A 1 -4.29 -2.81 -5.45
C MET A 1 -3.83 -4.20 -5.05
N ALA A 2 -4.52 -5.27 -5.44
CA ALA A 2 -4.08 -6.61 -5.12
C ALA A 2 -4.00 -7.47 -6.37
N LYS A 3 -2.93 -8.27 -6.45
CA LYS A 3 -2.70 -9.27 -7.48
C LYS A 3 -3.16 -10.63 -6.98
N ILE A 4 -3.86 -11.35 -7.83
CA ILE A 4 -4.37 -12.69 -7.57
C ILE A 4 -3.69 -13.61 -8.59
N ALA A 5 -2.92 -14.57 -8.11
CA ALA A 5 -2.39 -15.64 -8.95
C ALA A 5 -3.28 -16.87 -8.85
N THR A 6 -3.68 -17.39 -10.00
CA THR A 6 -4.47 -18.63 -10.08
C THR A 6 -3.59 -19.86 -9.90
N PRO A 7 -4.13 -20.97 -9.39
CA PRO A 7 -3.40 -22.23 -9.30
C PRO A 7 -3.18 -22.91 -10.67
N VAL A 8 -3.83 -22.42 -11.74
CA VAL A 8 -3.74 -22.97 -13.08
C VAL A 8 -2.78 -22.11 -13.91
N GLU A 9 -1.64 -22.67 -14.28
CA GLU A 9 -0.66 -21.96 -15.10
C GLU A 9 -1.25 -21.51 -16.44
N GLY A 10 -1.05 -20.23 -16.79
CA GLY A 10 -1.52 -19.65 -18.05
C GLY A 10 -3.03 -19.39 -18.14
N PHE A 11 -3.78 -19.54 -17.04
CA PHE A 11 -5.22 -19.30 -17.07
C PHE A 11 -5.57 -17.87 -17.51
N THR A 12 -6.42 -17.76 -18.53
CA THR A 12 -6.93 -16.48 -19.03
C THR A 12 -8.44 -16.55 -19.09
N GLY A 13 -9.13 -15.62 -18.41
CA GLY A 13 -10.58 -15.69 -18.24
C GLY A 13 -11.11 -14.74 -17.18
N HIS A 14 -12.39 -14.89 -16.80
CA HIS A 14 -13.01 -14.07 -15.75
C HIS A 14 -13.47 -14.96 -14.60
N VAL A 15 -13.12 -14.59 -13.35
CA VAL A 15 -13.56 -15.29 -12.14
C VAL A 15 -14.01 -14.26 -11.11
N ALA A 16 -15.20 -14.44 -10.54
CA ALA A 16 -15.77 -13.53 -9.52
C ALA A 16 -15.73 -12.03 -9.91
N GLY A 17 -15.86 -11.73 -11.22
CA GLY A 17 -15.80 -10.36 -11.75
C GLY A 17 -14.40 -9.80 -11.96
N VAL A 18 -13.34 -10.59 -11.72
CA VAL A 18 -11.95 -10.21 -11.97
C VAL A 18 -11.47 -10.89 -13.25
N ALA A 19 -10.87 -10.11 -14.14
CA ALA A 19 -10.21 -10.62 -15.33
C ALA A 19 -8.82 -11.17 -14.96
N PHE A 20 -8.47 -12.31 -15.54
CA PHE A 20 -7.18 -12.96 -15.42
C PHE A 20 -6.53 -13.06 -16.79
N GLU A 21 -5.23 -12.81 -16.82
CA GLU A 21 -4.38 -12.95 -17.99
C GLU A 21 -3.09 -13.68 -17.57
N ASN A 22 -2.74 -14.77 -18.26
CA ASN A 22 -1.58 -15.60 -17.93
C ASN A 22 -1.52 -16.05 -16.44
N GLY A 23 -2.68 -16.30 -15.85
CA GLY A 23 -2.82 -16.73 -14.46
C GLY A 23 -2.77 -15.61 -13.43
N ILE A 24 -2.70 -14.34 -13.86
CA ILE A 24 -2.66 -13.17 -12.96
C ILE A 24 -3.90 -12.31 -13.17
N GLY A 25 -4.60 -11.98 -12.10
CA GLY A 25 -5.71 -11.03 -12.10
C GLY A 25 -5.47 -9.91 -11.10
N GLU A 26 -5.98 -8.72 -11.38
CA GLU A 26 -5.82 -7.54 -10.53
C GLU A 26 -7.17 -7.01 -10.08
N THR A 27 -7.32 -6.76 -8.78
CA THR A 27 -8.53 -6.16 -8.23
C THR A 27 -8.25 -5.41 -6.94
N ASP A 28 -9.00 -4.34 -6.69
CA ASP A 28 -9.07 -3.63 -5.41
C ASP A 28 -10.30 -4.02 -4.58
N SER A 29 -11.19 -4.86 -5.13
CA SER A 29 -12.43 -5.26 -4.44
C SER A 29 -12.15 -6.23 -3.30
N LEU A 30 -12.32 -5.76 -2.06
CA LEU A 30 -12.15 -6.57 -0.84
C LEU A 30 -13.00 -7.86 -0.86
N ALA A 31 -14.19 -7.81 -1.45
CA ALA A 31 -15.08 -8.97 -1.57
C ALA A 31 -14.48 -10.06 -2.48
N ALA A 32 -13.89 -9.65 -3.61
CA ALA A 32 -13.20 -10.57 -4.52
C ALA A 32 -11.98 -11.19 -3.85
N LEU A 33 -11.17 -10.37 -3.16
CA LEU A 33 -9.97 -10.85 -2.45
C LEU A 33 -10.31 -11.87 -1.36
N ALA A 34 -11.38 -11.65 -0.60
CA ALA A 34 -11.85 -12.60 0.40
C ALA A 34 -12.33 -13.92 -0.23
N TYR A 35 -13.02 -13.86 -1.37
CA TYR A 35 -13.42 -15.04 -2.13
C TYR A 35 -12.20 -15.86 -2.58
N PHE A 36 -11.23 -15.22 -3.22
CA PHE A 36 -10.02 -15.89 -3.73
C PHE A 36 -9.18 -16.54 -2.63
N ARG A 37 -8.98 -15.86 -1.50
CA ARG A 37 -8.30 -16.43 -0.32
C ARG A 37 -8.97 -17.70 0.18
N ARG A 38 -10.31 -17.74 0.20
CA ARG A 38 -11.08 -18.93 0.62
C ARG A 38 -11.05 -20.07 -0.40
N GLN A 39 -10.89 -19.74 -1.69
CA GLN A 39 -10.82 -20.72 -2.78
C GLN A 39 -9.40 -21.26 -3.01
N GLY A 40 -8.40 -20.83 -2.23
CA GLY A 40 -7.03 -21.31 -2.34
C GLY A 40 -6.20 -20.63 -3.42
N TYR A 41 -6.65 -19.47 -3.91
CA TYR A 41 -5.85 -18.64 -4.81
C TYR A 41 -4.80 -17.86 -4.02
N THR A 42 -3.67 -17.58 -4.66
CA THR A 42 -2.62 -16.76 -4.06
C THR A 42 -2.98 -15.29 -4.23
N VAL A 43 -3.39 -14.64 -3.13
CA VAL A 43 -3.72 -13.22 -3.13
C VAL A 43 -2.54 -12.45 -2.54
N VAL A 44 -1.80 -11.76 -3.40
CA VAL A 44 -0.78 -10.79 -3.04
C VAL A 44 -1.47 -9.43 -2.99
N GLN A 45 -1.89 -9.04 -1.78
CA GLN A 45 -2.16 -7.64 -1.56
C GLN A 45 -0.80 -6.94 -1.60
N ASP A 46 -0.65 -5.91 -2.43
CA ASP A 46 0.25 -4.82 -2.08
C ASP A 46 -0.37 -4.20 -0.82
N GLU A 47 -0.20 -4.90 0.31
CA GLU A 47 -0.19 -4.27 1.62
C GLU A 47 0.76 -3.10 1.42
N ALA A 48 0.25 -1.88 1.60
CA ALA A 48 1.07 -0.70 1.64
C ALA A 48 2.25 -1.07 2.53
N GLU A 49 3.39 -1.29 1.88
CA GLU A 49 4.64 -1.69 2.50
C GLU A 49 4.73 -0.85 3.76
N GLU A 50 4.66 -1.48 4.93
CA GLU A 50 4.80 -0.77 6.21
C GLU A 50 5.94 0.20 5.98
N PRO A 51 5.68 1.52 6.00
CA PRO A 51 6.58 2.45 5.38
C PRO A 51 7.90 2.34 6.12
N ALA A 52 8.85 1.61 5.53
CA ALA A 52 10.17 1.47 6.09
C ALA A 52 10.68 2.90 6.15
N LEU A 53 10.83 3.42 7.37
CA LEU A 53 11.36 4.75 7.57
C LEU A 53 12.74 4.73 6.93
N PRO A 54 12.95 5.44 5.83
CA PRO A 54 14.23 5.39 5.17
C PRO A 54 15.25 6.07 6.09
N GLU A 55 16.50 5.61 6.06
CA GLU A 55 17.55 6.20 6.89
C GLU A 55 17.80 7.66 6.48
N GLY A 56 17.61 8.60 7.42
CA GLY A 56 17.86 10.03 7.23
C GLY A 56 16.71 10.92 7.66
N ASP A 57 16.83 12.21 7.36
CA ASP A 57 15.83 13.22 7.65
C ASP A 57 14.59 13.11 6.73
N PRO A 58 13.41 13.52 7.22
CA PRO A 58 12.19 13.56 6.42
C PRO A 58 12.40 14.45 5.20
N SER A 59 12.02 13.93 4.02
CA SER A 59 12.21 14.64 2.74
C SER A 59 10.98 14.53 1.84
N ASP A 60 10.97 15.32 0.77
CA ASP A 60 9.94 15.23 -0.28
C ASP A 60 9.93 13.86 -0.96
N LYS A 61 10.92 12.99 -0.78
CA LYS A 61 10.86 11.64 -1.34
C LYS A 61 10.00 10.69 -0.51
N TRP A 62 9.67 11.06 0.72
CA TRP A 62 8.93 10.21 1.65
C TRP A 62 7.43 10.23 1.33
N THR A 63 6.74 9.14 1.63
CA THR A 63 5.28 9.07 1.54
C THR A 63 4.63 9.72 2.76
N VAL A 64 3.34 10.06 2.65
CA VAL A 64 2.53 10.55 3.79
C VAL A 64 2.61 9.58 4.97
N GLY A 65 2.59 8.26 4.70
CA GLY A 65 2.75 7.24 5.75
C GLY A 65 4.09 7.32 6.46
N GLN A 66 5.19 7.49 5.72
CA GLN A 66 6.55 7.63 6.29
C GLN A 66 6.69 8.88 7.16
N LEU A 67 6.20 10.03 6.69
CA LEU A 67 6.26 11.30 7.44
C LEU A 67 5.45 11.21 8.74
N THR A 68 4.23 10.69 8.68
CA THR A 68 3.38 10.52 9.87
C THR A 68 4.00 9.54 10.87
N ALA A 69 4.55 8.42 10.39
CA ALA A 69 5.23 7.45 11.25
C ALA A 69 6.46 8.05 11.94
N TYR A 70 7.24 8.87 11.23
CA TYR A 70 8.40 9.57 11.79
C TYR A 70 7.98 10.59 12.85
N ALA A 71 6.94 11.39 12.59
CA ALA A 71 6.40 12.33 13.56
C ALA A 71 5.95 11.63 14.85
N ALA A 72 5.22 10.53 14.72
CA ALA A 72 4.78 9.72 15.84
C ALA A 72 5.95 9.12 16.63
N ALA A 73 6.99 8.62 15.94
CA ALA A 73 8.18 8.07 16.58
C ALA A 73 9.02 9.14 17.32
N HIS A 74 9.07 10.37 16.79
CA HIS A 74 9.81 11.50 17.36
C HIS A 74 8.97 12.37 18.29
N GLY A 75 7.68 12.08 18.47
CA GLY A 75 6.77 12.86 19.31
C GLY A 75 6.45 14.26 18.75
N VAL A 76 6.56 14.44 17.43
CA VAL A 76 6.23 15.70 16.75
C VAL A 76 4.73 15.75 16.49
N ASP A 77 4.08 16.82 16.93
CA ASP A 77 2.66 17.07 16.64
C ASP A 77 2.52 17.66 15.23
N LEU A 78 1.84 16.93 14.36
CA LEU A 78 1.60 17.32 12.96
C LEU A 78 0.37 18.24 12.80
N GLY A 79 -0.35 18.54 13.89
CA GLY A 79 -1.58 19.34 13.84
C GLY A 79 -2.60 18.80 12.84
N ASP A 80 -3.16 19.70 12.01
CA ASP A 80 -4.13 19.35 10.95
C ASP A 80 -3.46 19.03 9.60
N ALA A 81 -2.14 18.85 9.57
CA ALA A 81 -1.42 18.59 8.33
C ALA A 81 -1.86 17.24 7.71
N LYS A 82 -2.47 17.32 6.53
CA LYS A 82 -2.94 16.15 5.75
C LYS A 82 -2.21 16.00 4.42
N LYS A 83 -1.43 17.01 4.03
CA LYS A 83 -0.63 17.00 2.81
C LYS A 83 0.81 16.72 3.14
N LYS A 84 1.47 16.01 2.23
CA LYS A 84 2.89 15.68 2.33
C LYS A 84 3.78 16.90 2.56
N ASP A 85 3.57 17.99 1.84
CA ASP A 85 4.33 19.25 2.04
C ASP A 85 4.17 19.83 3.45
N GLU A 86 2.96 19.78 4.00
CA GLU A 86 2.67 20.28 5.35
C GLU A 86 3.29 19.38 6.42
N LEU A 87 3.17 18.07 6.25
CA LEU A 87 3.79 17.07 7.13
C LEU A 87 5.31 17.20 7.13
N LEU A 88 5.90 17.38 5.95
CA LEU A 88 7.34 17.59 5.79
C LEU A 88 7.80 18.89 6.46
N ALA A 89 7.07 19.99 6.25
CA ALA A 89 7.39 21.28 6.86
C ALA A 89 7.27 21.28 8.39
N ALA A 90 6.36 20.48 8.95
CA ALA A 90 6.25 20.29 10.40
C ALA A 90 7.40 19.44 10.98
N LEU A 91 7.98 18.57 10.16
CA LEU A 91 9.04 17.64 10.56
C LEU A 91 10.46 18.19 10.36
N VAL A 92 10.68 19.06 9.37
CA VAL A 92 11.95 19.76 9.18
C VAL A 92 11.94 20.97 10.10
N PRO A 93 12.74 21.01 11.19
CA PRO A 93 12.83 22.20 12.02
C PRO A 93 13.35 23.34 11.14
N ALA A 94 12.63 24.46 11.11
CA ALA A 94 13.12 25.68 10.49
C ALA A 94 14.40 26.11 11.24
N GLU A 95 15.56 25.95 10.60
CA GLU A 95 16.86 26.41 11.09
C GLU A 95 16.95 27.94 11.09
#